data_AF-A0AAN2BII3-F1
#
_entry.id   AF-A0AAN2BII3-F1
#
_cell.length_a   1.000
_cell.length_b   1.000
_cell.length_c   1.000
_cell.angle_alpha   90.00
_cell.angle_beta   90.00
_cell.angle_gamma   90.00
#
_symmetry.space_group_name_H-M   'P 1'
#
loop_
_entity.id
_entity.type
_entity.pdbx_description
1 polymer ?
#
loop_
_entity_poly.entity_id
_entity_poly.type
_entity_poly.pdbx_seq_one_letter_code
_entity_poly.pdbx_strand_id
1 'polypeptide(L)'
;MKFLTPLLLLASLAGCAGGPQSSSSNSNSSSGTGESVAHQPEDLSFCLAPAGIVLTDIASVVEWINAMPKPLTLACFIASLPRPLTYNATVSTFSAQPSVGRENPRIFIKEDKLWLSFVPQERSLLIEDSVTGETSSIWDPDNIQLLELSYEVESNRLLQQSIKAELAFPVLEQLPEKAPYEKVPMNTTRTGSICGDCHGSETIVDSIDDIPVFRSTMLRNTKAGEVSHGYLVNQYLSCDPAINTGATAQNNEWYRCQMLEAFLGQGSMLWSSFPEEISTL
;
A
#
# COMPACT_ATOMS: atom_id res chain seq x y z
N MET A 1 34.43 -33.81 37.26
CA MET A 1 35.79 -34.28 37.61
C MET A 1 36.15 -35.40 36.65
N LYS A 2 37.25 -35.22 35.89
CA LYS A 2 38.20 -36.20 35.29
C LYS A 2 37.64 -37.46 34.61
N PHE A 3 38.11 -37.97 33.47
CA PHE A 3 39.02 -37.63 32.36
C PHE A 3 39.08 -38.96 31.56
N LEU A 4 39.18 -38.93 30.22
CA LEU A 4 40.11 -39.73 29.38
C LEU A 4 39.58 -39.95 27.95
N THR A 5 40.01 -39.07 27.03
CA THR A 5 40.56 -39.43 25.70
C THR A 5 41.98 -40.01 25.88
N PRO A 6 42.66 -40.71 24.93
CA PRO A 6 42.84 -40.39 23.49
C PRO A 6 42.78 -41.68 22.58
N LEU A 7 43.01 -41.73 21.26
CA LEU A 7 44.21 -41.48 20.44
C LEU A 7 43.82 -41.93 18.99
N LEU A 8 43.96 -41.12 17.92
CA LEU A 8 45.07 -41.09 16.93
C LEU A 8 45.32 -42.46 16.21
N LEU A 9 45.61 -42.64 14.91
CA LEU A 9 45.99 -41.79 13.77
C LEU A 9 46.22 -42.73 12.53
N LEU A 10 46.06 -42.20 11.31
CA LEU A 10 46.92 -42.35 10.11
C LEU A 10 46.72 -43.44 9.00
N ALA A 11 46.78 -42.92 7.75
CA ALA A 11 47.35 -43.42 6.47
C ALA A 11 46.63 -44.57 5.72
N SER A 12 46.52 -44.65 4.38
CA SER A 12 47.45 -44.34 3.27
C SER A 12 46.66 -44.35 1.92
N LEU A 13 46.85 -43.43 0.97
CA LEU A 13 47.69 -43.44 -0.25
C LEU A 13 47.23 -44.25 -1.49
N ALA A 14 47.23 -43.53 -2.63
CA ALA A 14 47.40 -43.93 -4.05
C ALA A 14 46.28 -44.78 -4.70
N GLY A 15 45.84 -44.58 -5.95
CA GLY A 15 46.30 -43.82 -7.11
C GLY A 15 45.97 -44.65 -8.38
N CYS A 16 45.54 -44.03 -9.49
CA CYS A 16 45.88 -44.39 -10.88
C CYS A 16 45.06 -43.59 -11.92
N ALA A 17 45.70 -43.37 -13.07
CA ALA A 17 45.42 -42.39 -14.11
C ALA A 17 44.57 -42.93 -15.28
N GLY A 18 44.03 -42.03 -16.12
CA GLY A 18 43.49 -42.37 -17.44
C GLY A 18 42.91 -41.19 -18.26
N GLY A 19 43.78 -40.56 -19.07
CA GLY A 19 43.60 -39.90 -20.38
C GLY A 19 42.37 -39.01 -20.73
N PRO A 20 42.56 -37.82 -21.34
CA PRO A 20 41.50 -37.11 -22.05
C PRO A 20 41.48 -37.46 -23.55
N GLN A 21 40.30 -37.82 -24.07
CA GLN A 21 39.96 -37.73 -25.50
C GLN A 21 39.12 -36.47 -25.74
N SER A 22 39.37 -35.88 -26.91
CA SER A 22 38.83 -34.64 -27.46
C SER A 22 37.31 -34.65 -27.65
N SER A 23 36.68 -33.51 -27.36
CA SER A 23 35.59 -32.99 -28.19
C SER A 23 35.43 -31.49 -27.95
N SER A 24 35.75 -30.76 -29.00
CA SER A 24 35.40 -29.37 -29.25
C SER A 24 33.87 -29.19 -29.27
N SER A 25 33.35 -28.36 -28.38
CA SER A 25 32.00 -27.79 -28.49
C SER A 25 32.10 -26.29 -28.24
N ASN A 26 31.74 -25.54 -29.28
CA ASN A 26 31.67 -24.09 -29.29
C ASN A 26 30.88 -23.56 -28.10
N SER A 27 31.55 -22.71 -27.32
CA SER A 27 30.96 -21.75 -26.40
C SER A 27 30.19 -20.69 -27.19
N ASN A 28 28.87 -20.81 -27.26
CA ASN A 28 28.03 -19.61 -27.37
C ASN A 28 27.50 -19.33 -25.97
N SER A 29 28.32 -18.61 -25.23
CA SER A 29 28.02 -18.02 -23.94
C SER A 29 26.77 -17.15 -24.04
N SER A 30 25.77 -17.54 -23.27
CA SER A 30 24.63 -16.76 -22.84
C SER A 30 25.08 -15.40 -22.27
N SER A 31 24.84 -14.32 -23.03
CA SER A 31 24.66 -13.00 -22.45
C SER A 31 23.16 -12.73 -22.34
N GLY A 32 22.52 -13.42 -21.40
CA GLY A 32 21.21 -13.02 -20.92
C GLY A 32 21.40 -11.77 -20.08
N THR A 33 21.39 -10.61 -20.72
CA THR A 33 21.15 -9.34 -20.03
C THR A 33 19.82 -9.47 -19.32
N GLY A 34 19.83 -9.42 -17.99
CA GLY A 34 18.62 -9.25 -17.20
C GLY A 34 18.03 -7.90 -17.55
N GLU A 35 17.19 -7.86 -18.58
CA GLU A 35 16.25 -6.77 -18.79
C GLU A 35 15.38 -6.73 -17.54
N SER A 36 15.48 -5.62 -16.80
CA SER A 36 14.45 -5.26 -15.84
C SER A 36 13.14 -5.29 -16.60
N VAL A 37 12.23 -6.20 -16.25
CA VAL A 37 10.87 -6.18 -16.79
C VAL A 37 10.27 -4.87 -16.29
N ALA A 38 10.35 -3.83 -17.11
CA ALA A 38 9.73 -2.55 -16.83
C ALA A 38 8.23 -2.83 -16.65
N HIS A 39 7.73 -2.60 -15.44
CA HIS A 39 6.30 -2.72 -15.16
C HIS A 39 5.55 -1.90 -16.20
N GLN A 40 4.67 -2.56 -16.95
CA GLN A 40 3.86 -1.89 -17.96
C GLN A 40 2.72 -1.16 -17.25
N PRO A 41 2.49 0.12 -17.52
CA PRO A 41 1.34 0.83 -16.97
C PRO A 41 0.05 0.13 -17.43
N GLU A 42 -0.87 -0.04 -16.50
CA GLU A 42 -2.22 -0.56 -16.74
C GLU A 42 -3.01 0.43 -17.60
N ASP A 43 -3.83 -0.09 -18.51
CA ASP A 43 -4.79 0.71 -19.26
C ASP A 43 -6.03 0.99 -18.41
N LEU A 44 -6.05 2.17 -17.78
CA LEU A 44 -7.12 2.60 -16.89
C LEU A 44 -8.47 2.83 -17.60
N SER A 45 -8.51 2.82 -18.94
CA SER A 45 -9.78 2.93 -19.68
C SER A 45 -10.70 1.72 -19.48
N PHE A 46 -10.16 0.59 -19.01
CA PHE A 46 -10.93 -0.61 -18.65
C PHE A 46 -11.45 -0.61 -17.21
N CYS A 47 -11.08 0.39 -16.40
CA CYS A 47 -11.43 0.49 -14.99
C CYS A 47 -12.79 1.14 -14.80
N LEU A 48 -13.83 0.41 -15.23
CA LEU A 48 -15.20 0.89 -15.23
C LEU A 48 -15.88 0.66 -13.88
N ALA A 49 -16.69 1.64 -13.46
CA ALA A 49 -17.57 1.50 -12.32
C ALA A 49 -18.55 0.32 -12.53
N PRO A 50 -18.72 -0.58 -11.54
CA PRO A 50 -19.77 -1.59 -11.59
C PRO A 50 -21.15 -0.94 -11.59
N ALA A 51 -22.04 -1.45 -12.44
CA ALA A 51 -23.37 -0.90 -12.60
C ALA A 51 -24.26 -1.16 -11.37
N GLY A 52 -24.96 -0.12 -10.90
CA GLY A 52 -26.00 -0.25 -9.88
C GLY A 52 -25.50 -0.38 -8.43
N ILE A 53 -24.19 -0.31 -8.21
CA ILE A 53 -23.59 -0.24 -6.86
C ILE A 53 -23.33 1.23 -6.54
N VAL A 54 -23.67 1.65 -5.31
CA VAL A 54 -23.41 3.01 -4.81
C VAL A 54 -22.54 2.90 -3.57
N LEU A 55 -21.51 3.72 -3.48
CA LEU A 55 -20.62 3.75 -2.31
C LEU A 55 -21.29 4.52 -1.17
N THR A 56 -21.73 3.82 -0.15
CA THR A 56 -22.41 4.39 1.02
C THR A 56 -21.69 4.09 2.33
N ASP A 57 -20.97 2.98 2.39
CA ASP A 57 -20.29 2.47 3.59
C ASP A 57 -19.14 1.50 3.22
N ILE A 58 -18.48 0.93 4.23
CA ILE A 58 -17.37 -0.01 4.04
C ILE A 58 -17.82 -1.28 3.30
N ALA A 59 -19.04 -1.79 3.53
CA ALA A 59 -19.54 -2.99 2.87
C ALA A 59 -19.76 -2.74 1.37
N SER A 60 -20.30 -1.58 1.01
CA SER A 60 -20.47 -1.18 -0.39
C SER A 60 -19.14 -1.06 -1.15
N VAL A 61 -18.02 -0.73 -0.47
CA VAL A 61 -16.68 -0.76 -1.07
C VAL A 61 -16.26 -2.20 -1.41
N VAL A 62 -16.54 -3.15 -0.51
CA VAL A 62 -16.27 -4.58 -0.76
C VAL A 62 -17.12 -5.10 -1.91
N GLU A 63 -18.41 -4.74 -1.96
CA GLU A 63 -19.29 -5.08 -3.08
C GLU A 63 -18.78 -4.51 -4.41
N TRP A 64 -18.38 -3.23 -4.41
CA TRP A 64 -17.79 -2.56 -5.57
C TRP A 64 -16.55 -3.30 -6.07
N ILE A 65 -15.60 -3.57 -5.16
CA ILE A 65 -14.38 -4.32 -5.46
C ILE A 65 -14.74 -5.70 -6.03
N ASN A 66 -15.65 -6.44 -5.41
CA ASN A 66 -16.02 -7.80 -5.84
C ASN A 66 -16.70 -7.84 -7.21
N ALA A 67 -17.39 -6.77 -7.60
CA ALA A 67 -18.02 -6.65 -8.91
C ALA A 67 -17.05 -6.27 -10.03
N MET A 68 -15.85 -5.78 -9.71
CA MET A 68 -14.82 -5.44 -10.69
C MET A 68 -13.98 -6.66 -11.13
N PRO A 69 -13.46 -6.68 -12.37
CA PRO A 69 -12.57 -7.73 -12.86
C PRO A 69 -11.34 -7.95 -11.97
N LYS A 70 -10.84 -9.18 -11.95
CA LYS A 70 -9.63 -9.58 -11.21
C LYS A 70 -8.49 -9.93 -12.17
N PRO A 71 -7.21 -9.67 -11.80
CA PRO A 71 -6.77 -8.97 -10.59
C PRO A 71 -7.16 -7.49 -10.63
N LEU A 72 -7.57 -6.93 -9.49
CA LEU A 72 -7.91 -5.51 -9.37
C LEU A 72 -6.76 -4.78 -8.67
N THR A 73 -6.17 -3.78 -9.32
CA THR A 73 -5.15 -2.90 -8.72
C THR A 73 -5.80 -1.74 -7.98
N LEU A 74 -5.04 -1.09 -7.09
CA LEU A 74 -5.53 0.11 -6.39
C LEU A 74 -5.79 1.25 -7.40
N ALA A 75 -4.91 1.43 -8.39
CA ALA A 75 -5.08 2.43 -9.44
C ALA A 75 -6.40 2.21 -10.20
N CYS A 76 -6.71 0.97 -10.58
CA CYS A 76 -7.95 0.67 -11.28
C CYS A 76 -9.19 0.89 -10.40
N PHE A 77 -9.13 0.55 -9.11
CA PHE A 77 -10.19 0.88 -8.17
C PHE A 77 -10.43 2.39 -8.08
N ILE A 78 -9.38 3.20 -7.88
CA ILE A 78 -9.48 4.66 -7.80
C ILE A 78 -9.99 5.27 -9.11
N ALA A 79 -9.53 4.76 -10.26
CA ALA A 79 -10.00 5.20 -11.57
C ALA A 79 -11.50 4.97 -11.75
N SER A 80 -12.03 3.87 -11.22
CA SER A 80 -13.45 3.51 -11.34
C SER A 80 -14.41 4.35 -10.49
N LEU A 81 -13.91 5.08 -9.48
CA LEU A 81 -14.75 5.80 -8.53
C LEU A 81 -15.65 6.85 -9.21
N PRO A 82 -16.89 7.05 -8.72
CA PRO A 82 -17.83 8.01 -9.29
C PRO A 82 -17.28 9.44 -9.24
N ARG A 83 -17.51 10.22 -10.30
CA ARG A 83 -17.03 11.60 -10.43
C ARG A 83 -18.19 12.60 -10.34
N PRO A 84 -17.98 13.82 -9.81
CA PRO A 84 -16.71 14.37 -9.31
C PRO A 84 -16.25 13.78 -7.97
N LEU A 85 -14.94 13.60 -7.77
CA LEU A 85 -14.41 13.24 -6.43
C LEU A 85 -14.30 14.48 -5.57
N THR A 86 -14.96 14.48 -4.42
CA THR A 86 -14.68 15.43 -3.34
C THR A 86 -13.47 14.94 -2.57
N TYR A 87 -12.44 15.77 -2.40
CA TYR A 87 -11.20 15.29 -1.81
C TYR A 87 -10.41 16.37 -1.04
N ASN A 88 -9.49 15.89 -0.19
CA ASN A 88 -8.43 16.66 0.45
C ASN A 88 -7.09 15.91 0.28
N ALA A 89 -5.96 16.61 0.42
CA ALA A 89 -4.65 15.98 0.40
C ALA A 89 -3.72 16.64 1.42
N THR A 90 -2.95 15.83 2.15
CA THR A 90 -2.13 16.30 3.25
C THR A 90 -0.80 15.56 3.33
N VAL A 91 0.23 16.26 3.82
CA VAL A 91 1.43 15.61 4.34
C VAL A 91 1.10 15.08 5.73
N SER A 92 1.15 13.75 5.87
CA SER A 92 0.84 13.02 7.09
C SER A 92 1.93 11.99 7.37
N THR A 93 2.91 12.34 8.19
CA THR A 93 3.99 11.40 8.56
C THR A 93 3.66 10.54 9.78
N PHE A 94 2.56 10.84 10.48
CA PHE A 94 2.09 10.15 11.68
C PHE A 94 0.75 9.50 11.37
N SER A 95 0.81 8.30 10.78
CA SER A 95 -0.32 7.62 10.14
C SER A 95 0.06 6.15 9.88
N ALA A 96 -0.93 5.24 9.83
CA ALA A 96 -0.71 3.85 9.41
C ALA A 96 -0.20 3.77 7.96
N GLN A 97 -0.67 4.66 7.08
CA GLN A 97 -0.07 5.00 5.79
C GLN A 97 0.61 6.38 5.83
N PRO A 98 1.91 6.50 6.13
CA PRO A 98 2.60 7.78 6.14
C PRO A 98 2.88 8.29 4.71
N SER A 99 2.62 9.57 4.45
CA SER A 99 3.04 10.22 3.20
C SER A 99 4.56 10.40 3.18
N VAL A 100 5.19 10.11 2.05
CA VAL A 100 6.65 10.26 1.86
C VAL A 100 7.06 11.73 1.65
N GLY A 101 6.11 12.60 1.25
CA GLY A 101 6.39 14.02 1.00
C GLY A 101 5.16 14.78 0.48
N ARG A 102 5.37 16.02 0.03
CA ARG A 102 4.30 16.84 -0.59
C ARG A 102 3.95 16.36 -1.98
N GLU A 103 4.91 15.77 -2.66
CA GLU A 103 4.83 15.12 -3.98
C GLU A 103 4.05 13.81 -3.94
N ASN A 104 4.00 13.17 -2.75
CA ASN A 104 3.30 11.92 -2.47
C ASN A 104 2.43 12.07 -1.21
N PRO A 105 1.45 13.01 -1.21
CA PRO A 105 0.64 13.26 -0.03
C PRO A 105 -0.33 12.11 0.20
N ARG A 106 -0.84 12.01 1.42
CA ARG A 106 -2.00 11.17 1.68
C ARG A 106 -3.24 11.88 1.12
N ILE A 107 -3.95 11.21 0.23
CA ILE A 107 -5.16 11.72 -0.43
C ILE A 107 -6.35 11.12 0.29
N PHE A 108 -7.34 11.95 0.56
CA PHE A 108 -8.60 11.58 1.19
C PHE A 108 -9.75 11.92 0.26
N ILE A 109 -10.50 10.91 -0.17
CA ILE A 109 -11.73 11.08 -0.94
C ILE A 109 -12.91 10.95 0.02
N LYS A 110 -13.86 11.87 -0.08
CA LYS A 110 -15.08 11.87 0.72
C LYS A 110 -16.30 11.55 -0.16
N GLU A 111 -17.06 10.55 0.26
CA GLU A 111 -18.38 10.21 -0.26
C GLU A 111 -19.38 10.16 0.91
N ASP A 112 -20.14 11.24 1.11
CA ASP A 112 -20.99 11.44 2.30
C ASP A 112 -20.27 11.16 3.63
N LYS A 113 -20.55 10.02 4.28
CA LYS A 113 -19.95 9.58 5.55
C LYS A 113 -18.73 8.66 5.36
N LEU A 114 -18.47 8.22 4.14
CA LEU A 114 -17.37 7.34 3.79
C LEU A 114 -16.15 8.16 3.37
N TRP A 115 -15.00 7.84 3.96
CA TRP A 115 -13.71 8.37 3.60
C TRP A 115 -12.83 7.24 3.09
N LEU A 116 -12.27 7.44 1.90
CA LEU A 116 -11.26 6.57 1.31
C LEU A 116 -9.93 7.31 1.35
N SER A 117 -8.83 6.60 1.58
CA SER A 117 -7.53 7.23 1.55
C SER A 117 -6.43 6.30 1.08
N PHE A 118 -5.46 6.91 0.40
CA PHE A 118 -4.33 6.23 -0.22
C PHE A 118 -3.19 7.23 -0.41
N VAL A 119 -2.02 6.72 -0.81
CA VAL A 119 -0.87 7.53 -1.20
C VAL A 119 -0.55 7.26 -2.68
N PRO A 120 -0.12 8.27 -3.47
CA PRO A 120 0.36 8.04 -4.83
C PRO A 120 1.62 7.16 -4.89
N GLN A 121 2.37 7.08 -3.79
CA GLN A 121 3.56 6.26 -3.70
C GLN A 121 3.74 5.70 -2.29
N GLU A 122 4.00 4.41 -2.21
CA GLU A 122 4.29 3.71 -0.97
C GLU A 122 5.70 4.06 -0.42
N ARG A 123 5.87 3.85 0.88
CA ARG A 123 7.16 4.07 1.56
C ARG A 123 8.20 3.03 1.12
N SER A 124 9.43 3.47 0.89
CA SER A 124 10.57 2.54 0.79
C SER A 124 11.10 2.13 2.17
N LEU A 125 11.43 0.85 2.31
CA LEU A 125 12.05 0.29 3.51
C LEU A 125 13.54 0.05 3.28
N LEU A 126 14.35 0.32 4.30
CA LEU A 126 15.75 -0.07 4.31
C LEU A 126 15.83 -1.53 4.78
N ILE A 127 16.32 -2.41 3.91
CA ILE A 127 16.48 -3.84 4.18
C ILE A 127 17.96 -4.16 4.16
N GLU A 128 18.44 -4.75 5.25
CA GLU A 128 19.80 -5.27 5.38
C GLU A 128 19.86 -6.69 4.84
N ASP A 129 20.74 -6.94 3.87
CA ASP A 129 21.01 -8.26 3.36
C ASP A 129 21.75 -9.09 4.43
N SER A 130 21.14 -10.21 4.83
CA SER A 130 21.62 -11.03 5.94
C SER A 130 22.96 -11.76 5.68
N VAL A 131 23.43 -11.78 4.42
CA VAL A 131 24.67 -12.45 4.01
C VAL A 131 25.82 -11.45 3.90
N THR A 132 25.55 -10.28 3.32
CA THR A 132 26.55 -9.25 3.00
C THR A 132 26.59 -8.12 4.04
N GLY A 133 25.53 -7.91 4.81
CA GLY A 133 25.35 -6.78 5.71
C GLY A 133 25.08 -5.45 4.98
N GLU A 134 24.86 -5.47 3.67
CA GLU A 134 24.57 -4.27 2.90
C GLU A 134 23.10 -3.85 3.10
N THR A 135 22.88 -2.55 3.33
CA THR A 135 21.52 -1.99 3.42
C THR A 135 21.11 -1.42 2.08
N SER A 136 19.95 -1.86 1.58
CA SER A 136 19.33 -1.34 0.35
C SER A 136 17.95 -0.76 0.63
N SER A 137 17.59 0.32 -0.07
CA SER A 137 16.23 0.85 -0.07
C SER A 137 15.38 0.05 -1.04
N ILE A 138 14.34 -0.61 -0.56
CA ILE A 138 13.41 -1.41 -1.36
C ILE A 138 12.05 -0.72 -1.29
N TRP A 139 11.49 -0.40 -2.45
CA TRP A 139 10.12 0.10 -2.55
C TRP A 139 9.14 -1.07 -2.54
N ASP A 140 8.04 -0.91 -1.81
CA ASP A 140 6.95 -1.87 -1.73
C ASP A 140 7.42 -3.33 -1.65
N PRO A 141 8.21 -3.68 -0.60
CA PRO A 141 8.85 -4.99 -0.52
C PRO A 141 7.84 -6.14 -0.38
N ASP A 142 6.62 -5.85 0.06
CA ASP A 142 5.50 -6.79 0.15
C ASP A 142 4.60 -6.79 -1.08
N ASN A 143 4.81 -5.86 -2.02
CA ASN A 143 4.01 -5.68 -3.24
C ASN A 143 2.52 -5.50 -2.90
N ILE A 144 2.24 -4.74 -1.85
CA ILE A 144 0.91 -4.47 -1.30
C ILE A 144 0.71 -2.96 -1.27
N GLN A 145 -0.34 -2.50 -1.95
CA GLN A 145 -0.82 -1.13 -1.82
C GLN A 145 -2.07 -1.10 -0.98
N LEU A 146 -2.17 -0.14 -0.08
CA LEU A 146 -3.21 -0.12 0.92
C LEU A 146 -4.25 0.97 0.62
N LEU A 147 -5.51 0.62 0.81
CA LEU A 147 -6.63 1.56 0.87
C LEU A 147 -7.11 1.62 2.32
N GLU A 148 -6.94 2.77 2.97
CA GLU A 148 -7.50 3.03 4.30
C GLU A 148 -8.94 3.57 4.14
N LEU A 149 -9.87 3.01 4.91
CA LEU A 149 -11.29 3.34 4.92
C LEU A 149 -11.69 3.87 6.30
N SER A 150 -12.53 4.91 6.29
CA SER A 150 -13.15 5.42 7.50
C SER A 150 -14.62 5.73 7.26
N TYR A 151 -15.51 5.15 8.08
CA TYR A 151 -16.95 5.43 7.97
C TYR A 151 -17.42 6.19 9.21
N GLU A 152 -17.91 7.41 9.01
CA GLU A 152 -18.43 8.27 10.07
C GLU A 152 -19.64 7.62 10.73
N VAL A 153 -19.62 7.53 12.06
CA VAL A 153 -20.71 6.97 12.85
C VAL A 153 -21.18 7.96 13.91
N GLU A 154 -22.49 8.00 14.09
CA GLU A 154 -23.07 8.79 15.17
C GLU A 154 -22.52 8.32 16.52
N SER A 155 -22.21 9.27 17.38
CA SER A 155 -21.68 8.99 18.70
C SER A 155 -22.27 9.96 19.72
N ASN A 156 -22.47 9.47 20.94
CA ASN A 156 -22.78 10.32 22.09
C ASN A 156 -21.54 11.03 22.65
N ARG A 157 -20.40 10.93 21.98
CA ARG A 157 -19.15 11.59 22.36
C ARG A 157 -19.06 12.97 21.74
N LEU A 158 -18.30 13.84 22.40
CA LEU A 158 -18.06 15.20 21.94
C LEU A 158 -17.29 15.26 20.61
N LEU A 159 -16.43 14.26 20.36
CA LEU A 159 -15.61 14.20 19.15
C LEU A 159 -16.18 13.18 18.18
N GLN A 160 -16.22 13.55 16.89
CA GLN A 160 -16.65 12.67 15.81
C GLN A 160 -15.89 11.35 15.83
N GLN A 161 -16.62 10.27 15.59
CA GLN A 161 -16.10 8.91 15.61
C GLN A 161 -16.27 8.28 14.24
N SER A 162 -15.40 7.33 13.94
CA SER A 162 -15.49 6.56 12.71
C SER A 162 -15.10 5.11 12.94
N ILE A 163 -15.70 4.22 12.17
CA ILE A 163 -15.23 2.84 12.01
C ILE A 163 -13.98 2.88 11.12
N LYS A 164 -12.98 2.06 11.45
CA LYS A 164 -11.70 1.94 10.75
C LYS A 164 -11.62 0.62 10.00
N ALA A 165 -11.12 0.68 8.77
CA ALA A 165 -10.93 -0.49 7.91
C ALA A 165 -9.76 -0.26 6.94
N GLU A 166 -9.19 -1.35 6.44
CA GLU A 166 -8.09 -1.36 5.48
C GLU A 166 -8.23 -2.50 4.49
N LEU A 167 -7.96 -2.23 3.21
CA LEU A 167 -7.95 -3.22 2.15
C LEU A 167 -6.63 -3.20 1.40
N ALA A 168 -6.13 -4.39 1.07
CA ALA A 168 -4.87 -4.58 0.36
C ALA A 168 -5.11 -4.88 -1.12
N PHE A 169 -4.27 -4.29 -1.96
CA PHE A 169 -4.23 -4.48 -3.40
C PHE A 169 -2.88 -5.09 -3.82
N PRO A 170 -2.83 -5.85 -4.92
CA PRO A 170 -3.94 -6.18 -5.81
C PRO A 170 -4.92 -7.19 -5.18
N VAL A 171 -6.21 -6.99 -5.42
CA VAL A 171 -7.25 -7.94 -5.02
C VAL A 171 -7.34 -9.01 -6.10
N LEU A 172 -7.00 -10.25 -5.74
CA LEU A 172 -6.89 -11.36 -6.68
C LEU A 172 -8.18 -12.19 -6.78
N GLU A 173 -9.02 -12.15 -5.74
CA GLU A 173 -10.22 -12.96 -5.60
C GLU A 173 -11.35 -12.17 -4.93
N GLN A 174 -12.50 -12.79 -4.76
CA GLN A 174 -13.61 -12.17 -4.03
C GLN A 174 -13.23 -12.02 -2.56
N LEU A 175 -13.42 -10.81 -2.04
CA LEU A 175 -13.19 -10.48 -0.65
C LEU A 175 -14.41 -10.88 0.20
N PRO A 176 -14.23 -11.56 1.34
CA PRO A 176 -15.29 -11.75 2.31
C PRO A 176 -15.64 -10.43 3.02
N GLU A 177 -16.80 -10.39 3.68
CA GLU A 177 -17.28 -9.21 4.42
C GLU A 177 -16.30 -8.73 5.51
N LYS A 178 -15.59 -9.66 6.16
CA LYS A 178 -14.60 -9.36 7.19
C LYS A 178 -13.30 -8.74 6.66
N ALA A 179 -13.00 -8.85 5.36
CA ALA A 179 -11.71 -8.49 4.78
C ALA A 179 -11.21 -7.08 5.16
N PRO A 180 -12.08 -6.03 5.19
CA PRO A 180 -11.65 -4.69 5.56
C PRO A 180 -11.16 -4.57 7.01
N TYR A 181 -11.49 -5.53 7.88
CA TYR A 181 -11.19 -5.44 9.31
C TYR A 181 -10.05 -6.36 9.73
N GLU A 182 -9.61 -7.29 8.88
CA GLU A 182 -8.65 -8.34 9.26
C GLU A 182 -7.27 -7.82 9.64
N LYS A 183 -6.83 -6.73 9.00
CA LYS A 183 -5.49 -6.13 9.22
C LYS A 183 -5.47 -5.03 10.29
N VAL A 184 -6.64 -4.59 10.75
CA VAL A 184 -6.79 -3.49 11.71
C VAL A 184 -6.30 -3.86 13.13
N PRO A 185 -6.56 -5.07 13.68
CA PRO A 185 -6.02 -5.46 14.97
C PRO A 185 -4.49 -5.51 14.97
N MET A 186 -3.83 -4.86 15.91
CA MET A 186 -2.36 -4.82 16.00
C MET A 186 -1.72 -6.12 16.53
N ASN A 187 -2.53 -7.03 17.10
CA ASN A 187 -2.05 -8.24 17.75
C ASN A 187 -3.07 -9.39 17.67
N THR A 188 -2.59 -10.60 17.95
CA THR A 188 -3.40 -11.83 17.91
C THR A 188 -4.46 -11.89 19.00
N THR A 189 -4.31 -11.13 20.09
CA THR A 189 -5.33 -11.00 21.15
C THR A 189 -6.48 -10.07 20.75
N ARG A 190 -6.34 -9.32 19.65
CA ARG A 190 -7.38 -8.48 19.03
C ARG A 190 -8.03 -7.45 19.97
N THR A 191 -7.30 -7.00 20.99
CA THR A 191 -7.80 -6.06 22.00
C THR A 191 -7.53 -4.60 21.69
N GLY A 192 -6.75 -4.32 20.64
CA GLY A 192 -6.42 -2.96 20.19
C GLY A 192 -6.10 -2.96 18.70
N SER A 193 -6.11 -1.77 18.09
CA SER A 193 -5.86 -1.60 16.66
C SER A 193 -4.64 -0.74 16.36
N ILE A 194 -4.09 -0.90 15.16
CA ILE A 194 -3.03 -0.02 14.62
C ILE A 194 -3.41 1.47 14.63
N CYS A 195 -4.71 1.79 14.69
CA CYS A 195 -5.21 3.15 14.78
C CYS A 195 -5.18 3.71 16.21
N GLY A 196 -5.21 2.86 17.23
CA GLY A 196 -5.39 3.25 18.64
C GLY A 196 -4.24 4.09 19.21
N ASP A 197 -3.05 3.98 18.62
CA ASP A 197 -1.87 4.76 19.01
C ASP A 197 -1.98 6.24 18.60
N CYS A 198 -2.73 6.52 17.53
CA CYS A 198 -2.93 7.88 17.01
C CYS A 198 -4.31 8.42 17.39
N HIS A 199 -5.32 7.57 17.40
CA HIS A 199 -6.71 7.93 17.58
C HIS A 199 -7.20 7.54 18.98
N GLY A 200 -7.48 8.55 19.80
CA GLY A 200 -8.05 8.32 21.13
C GLY A 200 -9.46 7.71 21.08
N SER A 201 -9.97 7.31 22.24
CA SER A 201 -11.33 6.80 22.41
C SER A 201 -11.67 5.51 21.64
N GLU A 202 -10.66 4.71 21.29
CA GLU A 202 -10.87 3.43 20.62
C GLU A 202 -11.77 2.48 21.43
N THR A 203 -12.72 1.87 20.72
CA THR A 203 -13.65 0.86 21.25
C THR A 203 -13.95 -0.17 20.17
N ILE A 204 -14.16 -1.43 20.58
CA ILE A 204 -14.76 -2.44 19.72
C ILE A 204 -16.27 -2.22 19.75
N VAL A 205 -16.88 -2.09 18.56
CA VAL A 205 -18.33 -1.82 18.42
C VAL A 205 -19.10 -2.99 17.85
N ASP A 206 -18.42 -3.90 17.16
CA ASP A 206 -19.00 -5.09 16.55
C ASP A 206 -17.90 -6.15 16.31
N SER A 207 -18.28 -7.32 15.78
CA SER A 207 -17.36 -8.34 15.28
C SER A 207 -17.95 -9.08 14.09
N ILE A 208 -17.15 -9.29 13.03
CA ILE A 208 -17.52 -10.06 11.84
C ILE A 208 -16.59 -11.28 11.78
N ASP A 209 -17.14 -12.49 11.88
CA ASP A 209 -16.37 -13.75 11.94
C ASP A 209 -15.20 -13.69 12.94
N ASP A 210 -15.50 -13.25 14.17
CA ASP A 210 -14.54 -13.04 15.27
C ASP A 210 -13.47 -11.95 15.02
N ILE A 211 -13.56 -11.19 13.93
CA ILE A 211 -12.71 -10.03 13.66
C ILE A 211 -13.38 -8.79 14.25
N PRO A 212 -12.76 -8.09 15.21
CA PRO A 212 -13.36 -6.92 15.83
C PRO A 212 -13.43 -5.75 14.86
N VAL A 213 -14.54 -5.02 14.93
CA VAL A 213 -14.73 -3.74 14.24
C VAL A 213 -14.39 -2.63 15.22
N PHE A 214 -13.32 -1.89 14.93
CA PHE A 214 -12.86 -0.80 15.78
C PHE A 214 -13.50 0.53 15.37
N ARG A 215 -13.90 1.30 16.38
CA ARG A 215 -14.31 2.69 16.27
C ARG A 215 -13.40 3.57 17.12
N SER A 216 -12.91 4.66 16.55
CA SER A 216 -12.09 5.65 17.25
C SER A 216 -12.35 7.07 16.77
N THR A 217 -11.79 8.06 17.48
CA THR A 217 -11.92 9.48 17.15
C THR A 217 -11.36 9.81 15.78
N MET A 218 -12.09 10.57 14.99
CA MET A 218 -11.60 11.12 13.72
C MET A 218 -10.63 12.26 13.97
N LEU A 219 -9.54 12.27 13.22
CA LEU A 219 -8.53 13.32 13.24
C LEU A 219 -8.33 13.85 11.83
N ARG A 220 -8.12 15.16 11.72
CA ARG A 220 -7.68 15.83 10.49
C ARG A 220 -6.27 16.38 10.68
N ASN A 221 -5.51 16.47 9.60
CA ASN A 221 -4.22 17.13 9.63
C ASN A 221 -4.38 18.65 9.83
N THR A 222 -3.29 19.27 10.29
CA THR A 222 -3.21 20.74 10.37
C THR A 222 -3.23 21.37 8.98
N LYS A 223 -3.72 22.62 8.88
CA LYS A 223 -3.71 23.39 7.62
C LYS A 223 -2.31 23.54 7.01
N ALA A 224 -1.25 23.51 7.84
CA ALA A 224 0.13 23.58 7.36
C ALA A 224 0.55 22.38 6.51
N GLY A 225 -0.06 21.21 6.75
CA GLY A 225 0.19 19.99 5.99
C GLY A 225 -0.60 19.90 4.68
N GLU A 226 -1.56 20.79 4.43
CA GLU A 226 -2.41 20.71 3.23
C GLU A 226 -1.60 20.86 1.93
N VAL A 227 -1.96 20.04 0.95
CA VAL A 227 -1.47 20.10 -0.42
C VAL A 227 -2.62 20.60 -1.30
N SER A 228 -2.37 21.72 -1.98
CA SER A 228 -3.38 22.38 -2.80
C SER A 228 -3.66 21.59 -4.07
N HIS A 229 -4.88 21.73 -4.61
CA HIS A 229 -5.26 21.17 -5.90
C HIS A 229 -4.25 21.53 -7.01
N GLY A 230 -3.88 22.81 -7.13
CA GLY A 230 -2.93 23.26 -8.14
C GLY A 230 -1.54 22.62 -8.00
N TYR A 231 -1.08 22.34 -6.77
CA TYR A 231 0.18 21.62 -6.58
C TYR A 231 0.07 20.17 -7.05
N LEU A 232 -1.00 19.46 -6.70
CA LEU A 232 -1.23 18.09 -7.16
C LEU A 232 -1.37 17.98 -8.69
N VAL A 233 -2.09 18.91 -9.31
CA VAL A 233 -2.18 18.98 -10.78
C VAL A 233 -0.80 19.19 -11.39
N ASN A 234 0.03 20.06 -10.82
CA ASN A 234 1.41 20.20 -11.29
C ASN A 234 2.22 18.90 -11.14
N GLN A 235 2.07 18.17 -10.01
CA GLN A 235 2.73 16.88 -9.81
C GLN A 235 2.32 15.84 -10.85
N TYR A 236 1.05 15.83 -11.25
CA TYR A 236 0.53 14.97 -12.31
C TYR A 236 1.03 15.39 -13.70
N LEU A 237 0.98 16.68 -14.03
CA LEU A 237 1.45 17.17 -15.33
C LEU A 237 2.97 17.03 -15.50
N SER A 238 3.73 16.99 -14.40
CA SER A 238 5.17 16.81 -14.42
C SER A 238 5.62 15.36 -14.18
N CYS A 239 4.70 14.43 -13.96
CA CYS A 239 5.05 13.04 -13.71
C CYS A 239 5.56 12.41 -15.02
N ASP A 240 6.69 11.72 -14.97
CA ASP A 240 7.27 11.04 -16.12
C ASP A 240 7.53 9.58 -15.73
N PRO A 241 6.74 8.60 -16.21
CA PRO A 241 6.90 7.20 -15.82
C PRO A 241 8.26 6.60 -16.21
N ALA A 242 9.04 7.27 -17.07
CA ALA A 242 10.38 6.87 -17.46
C ALA A 242 11.51 7.53 -16.65
N ILE A 243 11.23 8.56 -15.84
CA ILE A 243 12.27 9.34 -15.13
C ILE A 243 11.96 9.43 -13.64
N ASN A 244 12.87 8.92 -12.80
CA ASN A 244 12.73 9.02 -11.35
C ASN A 244 12.85 10.50 -10.89
N THR A 245 11.77 11.05 -10.30
CA THR A 245 11.77 12.41 -9.72
C THR A 245 12.01 12.42 -8.20
N GLY A 246 12.22 11.25 -7.57
CA GLY A 246 12.39 11.08 -6.13
C GLY A 246 13.86 11.03 -5.64
N ALA A 247 14.05 11.15 -4.31
CA ALA A 247 15.35 11.27 -3.66
C ALA A 247 16.18 9.96 -3.57
N THR A 248 15.67 8.83 -4.04
CA THR A 248 16.35 7.52 -3.97
C THR A 248 16.40 6.86 -5.35
N ALA A 249 17.40 5.99 -5.58
CA ALA A 249 17.70 5.39 -6.89
C ALA A 249 16.68 4.32 -7.36
N GLN A 250 15.60 4.07 -6.61
CA GLN A 250 14.60 3.05 -6.92
C GLN A 250 13.39 3.65 -7.64
N ASN A 251 13.34 3.40 -8.95
CA ASN A 251 12.31 3.82 -9.89
C ASN A 251 10.94 3.19 -9.56
N ASN A 252 10.04 3.97 -8.95
CA ASN A 252 8.60 3.67 -8.92
C ASN A 252 7.76 4.87 -9.35
N GLU A 253 8.39 5.73 -10.15
CA GLU A 253 7.70 6.87 -10.75
C GLU A 253 6.57 6.39 -11.66
N TRP A 254 6.77 5.26 -12.36
CA TRP A 254 5.72 4.61 -13.13
C TRP A 254 4.43 4.40 -12.32
N TYR A 255 4.54 3.91 -11.08
CA TYR A 255 3.39 3.66 -10.20
C TYR A 255 2.78 4.99 -9.73
N ARG A 256 3.62 5.94 -9.34
CA ARG A 256 3.18 7.29 -8.93
C ARG A 256 2.40 7.98 -10.03
N CYS A 257 2.92 7.99 -11.26
CA CYS A 257 2.26 8.52 -12.45
C CYS A 257 0.91 7.83 -12.67
N GLN A 258 0.87 6.50 -12.57
CA GLN A 258 -0.35 5.72 -12.75
C GLN A 258 -1.41 6.05 -11.68
N MET A 259 -1.03 6.18 -10.42
CA MET A 259 -1.93 6.58 -9.34
C MET A 259 -2.45 8.00 -9.52
N LEU A 260 -1.60 8.93 -9.97
CA LEU A 260 -2.01 10.30 -10.28
C LEU A 260 -2.94 10.35 -11.50
N GLU A 261 -2.72 9.53 -12.52
CA GLU A 261 -3.63 9.38 -13.68
C GLU A 261 -4.99 8.81 -13.25
N ALA A 262 -5.00 7.74 -12.44
CA ALA A 262 -6.23 7.18 -11.87
C ALA A 262 -7.01 8.21 -11.05
N PHE A 263 -6.29 9.04 -10.30
CA PHE A 263 -6.90 10.03 -9.42
C PHE A 263 -7.36 11.29 -10.14
N LEU A 264 -6.53 11.91 -10.97
CA LEU A 264 -6.78 13.22 -11.60
C LEU A 264 -7.22 13.13 -13.08
N GLY A 265 -6.81 12.07 -13.80
CA GLY A 265 -7.06 11.93 -15.24
C GLY A 265 -8.48 11.45 -15.59
N GLN A 266 -9.20 10.85 -14.63
CA GLN A 266 -10.47 10.15 -14.91
C GLN A 266 -11.73 11.03 -14.78
N GLY A 267 -11.59 12.34 -14.56
CA GLY A 267 -12.73 13.26 -14.56
C GLY A 267 -12.59 14.44 -13.60
N SER A 268 -13.72 15.11 -13.34
CA SER A 268 -13.75 16.31 -12.51
C SER A 268 -13.44 16.02 -11.03
N MET A 269 -12.82 17.00 -10.38
CA MET A 269 -12.39 16.94 -8.98
C MET A 269 -12.89 18.17 -8.22
N LEU A 270 -13.30 17.98 -6.97
CA LEU A 270 -13.72 19.03 -6.05
C LEU A 270 -12.82 19.02 -4.82
N TRP A 271 -11.86 19.94 -4.78
CA TRP A 271 -11.02 20.10 -3.60
C TRP A 271 -11.83 20.76 -2.47
N SER A 272 -11.73 20.19 -1.27
CA SER A 272 -12.36 20.72 -0.05
C SER A 272 -11.46 20.51 1.16
N SER A 273 -11.48 21.43 2.13
CA SER A 273 -10.88 21.19 3.44
C SER A 273 -11.68 20.16 4.24
N PHE A 274 -11.01 19.48 5.16
CA PHE A 274 -11.71 18.68 6.17
C PHE A 274 -12.69 19.55 6.97
N PRO A 275 -13.87 19.00 7.32
CA PRO A 275 -14.83 19.68 8.18
C PRO A 275 -14.18 20.21 9.48
N GLU A 276 -14.59 21.40 9.93
CA GLU A 276 -13.94 22.08 11.05
C GLU A 276 -14.22 21.40 12.40
N GLU A 277 -15.31 20.65 12.46
CA GLU A 277 -15.75 19.83 13.58
C GLU A 277 -14.88 18.58 13.80
N ILE A 278 -14.10 18.14 12.81
CA ILE A 278 -13.09 17.09 13.01
C ILE A 278 -11.92 17.67 13.80
N SER A 279 -11.53 16.98 14.87
CA SER A 279 -10.40 17.38 15.72
C SER A 279 -9.10 17.36 14.95
N THR A 280 -8.22 18.33 15.19
CA THR A 280 -6.90 18.38 14.55
C THR A 280 -5.91 17.51 15.33
N LEU A 281 -5.05 16.78 14.60
CA LEU A 281 -3.89 16.06 15.17
C LEU A 281 -2.91 17.03 15.85
#